data_AF-A0A7Y7D539-F1
#
_entry.id   AF-A0A7Y7D539-F1
#
_cell.length_a   1.000
_cell.length_b   1.000
_cell.length_c   1.000
_cell.angle_alpha   90.00
_cell.angle_beta   90.00
_cell.angle_gamma   90.00
#
_symmetry.space_group_name_H-M   'P 1'
#
loop_
_entity.id
_entity.type
_entity.pdbx_description
1 polymer ?
#
loop_
_entity_poly.entity_id
_entity_poly.type
_entity_poly.pdbx_seq_one_letter_code
_entity_poly.pdbx_strand_id
1 'polypeptide(L)'
;MISARRNSAQQAGILCNDKGFQRFVAERCGFPGEDFGASAAAQFLRGFCGINSRRALDTDEAAQARFGILRTEFDAWAGRIAAPR
;
A
#
# COMPACT_ATOMS: atom_id res chain seq x y z
N MET A 1 14.16 -22.45 11.63
CA MET A 1 14.44 -21.14 11.03
C MET A 1 13.14 -20.35 11.03
N ILE A 2 12.80 -19.69 12.14
CA ILE A 2 11.53 -18.96 12.27
C ILE A 2 11.85 -17.50 11.96
N SER A 3 11.83 -17.15 10.67
CA SER A 3 11.85 -15.74 10.28
C SER A 3 10.62 -15.09 10.88
N ALA A 4 10.83 -14.15 11.80
CA ALA A 4 9.81 -13.28 12.34
C ALA A 4 9.15 -12.52 11.17
N ARG A 5 8.08 -13.11 10.61
CA ARG A 5 7.19 -12.47 9.63
C ARG A 5 6.54 -11.32 10.38
N ARG A 6 7.14 -10.13 10.30
CA ARG A 6 6.50 -8.91 10.75
C ARG A 6 5.24 -8.79 9.90
N ASN A 7 4.08 -9.08 10.48
CA ASN A 7 2.82 -9.35 9.77
C ASN A 7 2.57 -8.31 8.68
N SER A 8 2.65 -8.72 7.41
CA SER A 8 2.36 -7.88 6.24
C SER A 8 0.97 -7.22 6.35
N ALA A 9 0.03 -7.91 7.01
CA ALA A 9 -1.28 -7.40 7.38
C ALA A 9 -1.22 -6.15 8.30
N GLN A 10 -0.34 -6.16 9.29
CA GLN A 10 -0.14 -5.03 10.20
C GLN A 10 0.58 -3.88 9.49
N GLN A 11 1.60 -4.17 8.68
CA GLN A 11 2.28 -3.14 7.89
C GLN A 11 1.33 -2.46 6.91
N ALA A 12 0.47 -3.22 6.23
CA ALA A 12 -0.57 -2.65 5.37
C ALA A 12 -1.53 -1.76 6.17
N GLY A 13 -1.89 -2.14 7.40
CA GLY A 13 -2.70 -1.30 8.28
C GLY A 13 -2.04 0.03 8.63
N ILE A 14 -0.75 0.01 8.97
CA ILE A 14 0.03 1.23 9.25
C ILE A 14 0.12 2.10 8.00
N LEU A 15 0.42 1.51 6.84
CA LEU A 15 0.51 2.23 5.57
C LEU A 15 -0.82 2.88 5.17
N CYS A 16 -1.95 2.20 5.35
CA CYS A 16 -3.26 2.78 5.07
C CYS A 16 -3.58 3.99 5.95
N ASN A 17 -2.95 4.10 7.12
CA ASN A 17 -3.13 5.23 8.03
C ASN A 17 -2.14 6.37 7.76
N ASP A 18 -1.18 6.19 6.85
CA ASP A 18 -0.19 7.19 6.47
C ASP A 18 -0.79 8.23 5.52
N LYS A 19 -0.67 9.51 5.87
CA LYS A 19 -1.22 10.63 5.08
C LYS A 19 -0.62 10.72 3.67
N GLY A 20 0.65 10.36 3.50
CA GLY A 20 1.28 10.33 2.18
C GLY A 20 0.62 9.27 1.30
N PHE A 21 0.44 8.06 1.84
CA PHE A 21 -0.21 6.98 1.11
C PHE A 21 -1.68 7.29 0.80
N GLN A 22 -2.39 7.94 1.74
CA GLN A 22 -3.76 8.41 1.53
C GLN A 22 -3.87 9.37 0.34
N ARG A 23 -2.94 10.34 0.23
CA ARG A 23 -2.87 11.26 -0.92
C ARG A 23 -2.51 10.56 -2.22
N PHE A 24 -1.53 9.64 -2.19
CA PHE A 24 -1.17 8.83 -3.36
C PHE A 24 -2.37 8.06 -3.92
N VAL A 25 -3.13 7.41 -3.02
CA VAL A 25 -4.34 6.67 -3.43
C VAL A 25 -5.42 7.62 -3.95
N ALA A 26 -5.61 8.78 -3.32
CA ALA A 26 -6.58 9.78 -3.78
C ALA A 26 -6.26 10.28 -5.19
N GLU A 27 -4.99 10.60 -5.48
CA GLU A 27 -4.54 10.99 -6.83
C GLU A 27 -4.73 9.88 -7.84
N ARG A 28 -4.39 8.63 -7.49
CA ARG A 28 -4.63 7.45 -8.35
C ARG A 28 -6.10 7.21 -8.63
N CYS A 29 -6.99 7.55 -7.69
CA CYS A 29 -8.43 7.40 -7.83
C CYS A 29 -9.09 8.56 -8.60
N GLY A 30 -8.33 9.59 -8.99
CA GLY A 30 -8.83 10.76 -9.71
C GLY A 30 -9.36 11.88 -8.82
N PHE A 31 -9.04 11.86 -7.52
CA PHE A 31 -9.39 12.91 -6.55
C PHE A 31 -8.13 13.62 -6.02
N PRO A 32 -7.39 14.33 -6.90
CA PRO A 32 -6.19 15.04 -6.48
C PRO A 32 -6.53 16.16 -5.50
N GLY A 33 -5.84 16.19 -4.36
CA GLY A 33 -6.04 17.21 -3.32
C GLY A 33 -6.98 16.78 -2.19
N GLU A 34 -7.66 15.64 -2.30
CA GLU A 34 -8.38 15.04 -1.17
C GLU A 34 -7.51 14.04 -0.42
N ASP A 35 -7.76 13.91 0.88
CA ASP A 35 -7.13 12.91 1.73
C ASP A 35 -8.08 11.72 1.85
N PHE A 36 -7.77 10.64 1.14
CA PHE A 36 -8.55 9.41 1.25
C PHE A 36 -8.33 8.81 2.63
N GLY A 37 -9.37 8.75 3.46
CA GLY A 37 -9.25 8.15 4.79
C GLY A 37 -8.75 6.69 4.75
N ALA A 38 -8.30 6.19 5.90
CA ALA A 38 -7.67 4.87 6.01
C ALA A 38 -8.53 3.70 5.44
N SER A 39 -9.85 3.83 5.49
CA SER A 39 -10.79 2.86 4.91
C SER A 39 -10.70 2.79 3.39
N ALA A 40 -10.59 3.94 2.71
CA ALA A 40 -10.49 4.03 1.26
C ALA A 40 -9.11 3.52 0.79
N ALA A 41 -8.04 3.94 1.46
CA ALA A 41 -6.70 3.42 1.23
C ALA A 41 -6.62 1.89 1.38
N ALA A 42 -7.28 1.34 2.40
CA ALA A 42 -7.36 -0.11 2.59
C ALA A 42 -8.18 -0.83 1.52
N GLN A 43 -9.23 -0.21 0.98
CA GLN A 43 -10.01 -0.78 -0.12
C GLN A 43 -9.20 -0.80 -1.42
N PHE A 44 -8.48 0.28 -1.72
CA PHE A 44 -7.56 0.33 -2.86
C PHE A 44 -6.46 -0.74 -2.76
N LEU A 45 -5.80 -0.83 -1.60
CA LEU A 45 -4.75 -1.82 -1.37
C LEU A 45 -5.26 -3.26 -1.57
N ARG A 46 -6.48 -3.54 -1.09
CA ARG A 46 -7.15 -4.84 -1.29
C ARG A 46 -7.37 -5.13 -2.77
N GLY A 47 -7.90 -4.18 -3.53
CA GLY A 47 -8.09 -4.30 -4.98
C GLY A 47 -6.77 -4.52 -5.71
N PHE A 48 -5.75 -3.72 -5.40
CA PHE A 48 -4.42 -3.80 -6.02
C PHE A 48 -3.72 -5.13 -5.72
N CYS A 49 -3.77 -5.59 -4.47
CA CYS A 49 -3.17 -6.87 -4.08
C CYS A 49 -4.03 -8.08 -4.49
N GLY A 50 -5.29 -7.87 -4.92
CA GLY A 50 -6.24 -8.93 -5.26
C GLY A 50 -6.70 -9.74 -4.04
N ILE A 51 -6.81 -9.10 -2.88
CA ILE A 51 -7.16 -9.74 -1.61
C ILE A 51 -8.44 -9.13 -1.03
N ASN A 52 -9.26 -9.95 -0.36
CA ASN A 52 -10.42 -9.45 0.36
C ASN A 52 -10.11 -8.99 1.79
N SER A 53 -9.02 -9.49 2.37
CA SER A 53 -8.66 -9.21 3.77
C SER A 53 -7.16 -8.99 3.94
N ARG A 54 -6.78 -8.05 4.82
CA ARG A 54 -5.38 -7.77 5.16
C ARG A 54 -4.64 -9.02 5.66
N ARG A 55 -5.34 -9.95 6.31
CA ARG A 55 -4.78 -11.25 6.73
C ARG A 55 -4.28 -12.11 5.57
N ALA A 56 -4.88 -11.98 4.39
CA ALA A 56 -4.43 -12.71 3.21
C ALA A 56 -3.00 -12.30 2.81
N LEU A 57 -2.53 -11.09 3.14
CA LEU A 57 -1.12 -10.71 2.93
C LEU A 57 -0.14 -11.53 3.77
N ASP A 58 -0.60 -12.22 4.81
CA ASP A 58 0.28 -13.07 5.62
C ASP A 58 0.48 -14.44 4.97
N THR A 59 -0.57 -14.95 4.31
CA THR A 59 -0.64 -16.30 3.75
C THR A 59 -0.38 -16.35 2.24
N ASP A 60 -0.71 -15.27 1.52
CA ASP A 60 -0.69 -15.20 0.07
C ASP A 60 0.57 -14.47 -0.41
N GLU A 61 1.51 -15.24 -0.97
CA GLU A 61 2.79 -14.71 -1.45
C GLU A 61 2.64 -13.80 -2.66
N ALA A 62 1.63 -14.03 -3.51
CA ALA A 62 1.34 -13.16 -4.65
C ALA A 62 0.86 -11.78 -4.18
N ALA A 63 0.01 -11.74 -3.16
CA ALA A 63 -0.39 -10.49 -2.51
C ALA A 63 0.80 -9.78 -1.86
N GLN A 64 1.73 -10.50 -1.24
CA GLN A 64 2.97 -9.93 -0.69
C GLN A 64 3.82 -9.28 -1.78
N ALA A 65 4.01 -9.96 -2.92
CA ALA A 65 4.75 -9.42 -4.06
C ALA A 65 4.11 -8.13 -4.60
N ARG A 66 2.79 -8.13 -4.79
CA ARG A 66 2.02 -6.95 -5.21
C ARG A 66 2.13 -5.80 -4.22
N PHE A 67 2.06 -6.10 -2.91
CA PHE A 67 2.24 -5.10 -1.87
C PHE A 67 3.67 -4.49 -1.90
N GLY A 68 4.68 -5.30 -2.21
CA GLY A 68 6.04 -4.81 -2.47
C GLY A 68 6.09 -3.80 -3.62
N ILE A 69 5.50 -4.15 -4.77
CA ILE A 69 5.41 -3.26 -5.94
C ILE A 69 4.70 -1.96 -5.59
N LEU A 70 3.56 -2.04 -4.90
CA LEU A 70 2.79 -0.87 -4.47
C LEU A 70 3.62 0.09 -3.61
N ARG A 71 4.46 -0.45 -2.72
CA ARG A 71 5.36 0.36 -1.90
C ARG A 71 6.45 1.03 -2.73
N THR A 72 7.01 0.34 -3.71
CA THR A 72 7.99 0.92 -4.65
C THR A 72 7.35 2.06 -5.45
N GLU A 73 6.15 1.85 -5.97
CA GLU A 73 5.38 2.90 -6.68
C GLU A 73 5.08 4.10 -5.79
N PHE A 74 4.70 3.86 -4.54
CA PHE A 74 4.47 4.92 -3.56
C PHE A 74 5.75 5.71 -3.26
N ASP A 75 6.88 5.03 -3.09
CA ASP A 75 8.19 5.67 -2.84
C ASP A 75 8.65 6.48 -4.06
N ALA A 76 8.39 5.97 -5.27
CA ALA A 76 8.62 6.67 -6.52
C ALA A 76 7.76 7.94 -6.62
N TRP A 77 6.46 7.82 -6.35
CA TRP A 77 5.53 8.94 -6.35
C TRP A 77 5.88 9.99 -5.27
N ALA A 78 6.28 9.54 -4.08
CA ALA A 78 6.66 10.43 -2.98
C ALA A 78 7.95 11.23 -3.27
N GLY A 79 8.55 11.07 -4.45
CA GLY A 79 9.74 11.78 -4.88
C GLY A 79 11.03 11.27 -4.24
N ARG A 80 11.01 10.09 -3.61
CA ARG A 80 12.23 9.44 -3.08
C ARG A 80 13.04 8.75 -4.18
N ILE A 81 12.41 8.41 -5.30
CA ILE A 81 13.11 8.11 -6.54
C ILE A 81 13.12 9.40 -7.36
N ALA A 82 14.20 10.17 -7.22
CA ALA A 82 14.46 11.30 -8.10
C ALA A 82 14.44 10.79 -9.55
N ALA A 83 13.50 11.30 -10.35
CA ALA A 83 13.57 11.13 -11.80
C ALA A 83 14.97 11.55 -12.27
N PRO A 84 15.66 10.73 -13.09
CA PRO A 84 16.93 11.16 -13.66
C PRO A 84 16.65 12.39 -14.54
N ARG A 85 17.20 13.51 -14.12
CA ARG A 85 17.37 14.74 -14.92
C ARG A 85 18.34 14.51 -16.06
#